data_AF-K1TNK9-F1
#
_entry.id   AF-K1TNK9-F1
#
_cell.length_a   1.000
_cell.length_b   1.000
_cell.length_c   1.000
_cell.angle_alpha   90.00
_cell.angle_beta   90.00
_cell.angle_gamma   90.00
#
_symmetry.space_group_name_H-M   'P 1'
#
loop_
_entity.id
_entity.type
_entity.pdbx_description
1 polymer ?
#
loop_
_entity_poly.entity_id
_entity_poly.type
_entity_poly.pdbx_seq_one_letter_code
_entity_poly.pdbx_strand_id
1 'polypeptide(L)'
;GLKTTFERKNAPGKVTFTTFVDSDSKKRISNGDSVAIVVNGKNFFYGFVFSISPKTDKTLDVTVYDQLRYFKNKDTYISKKRTSTVLIKKIAKDFKLNCGKLANTKYPVSRIDDNATLFDIVQNSLDETLMARGKIYTLYDEFGKLRLREPWKVNRLITSTTAESYDYKETIDDN
;
A
#
# COMPACT_ATOMS: atom_id res chain seq x y z
N GLY A 1 19.57 6.90 -7.21
CA GLY A 1 19.21 5.48 -6.98
C GLY A 1 17.71 5.34 -6.83
N LEU A 2 17.17 4.13 -7.03
CA LEU A 2 15.73 3.84 -6.83
C LEU A 2 15.54 3.12 -5.49
N LYS A 3 14.60 3.60 -4.68
CA LYS A 3 14.23 2.99 -3.40
C LYS A 3 12.74 2.67 -3.40
N THR A 4 12.40 1.46 -2.97
CA THR A 4 11.01 1.03 -2.77
C THR A 4 10.79 0.72 -1.30
N THR A 5 9.69 1.21 -0.72
CA THR A 5 9.26 0.95 0.64
C THR A 5 7.86 0.34 0.62
N PHE A 6 7.69 -0.78 1.30
CA PHE A 6 6.40 -1.39 1.58
C PHE A 6 6.27 -1.56 3.08
N GLU A 7 5.11 -1.21 3.64
CA GLU A 7 4.78 -1.49 5.02
C GLU A 7 3.53 -2.35 5.07
N ARG A 8 3.45 -3.21 6.08
CA ARG A 8 2.37 -4.20 6.18
C ARG A 8 1.02 -3.56 6.52
N LYS A 9 1.02 -2.44 7.25
CA LYS A 9 -0.19 -1.84 7.83
C LYS A 9 -0.27 -0.37 7.45
N ASN A 10 -1.47 0.07 7.07
CA ASN A 10 -1.88 1.47 6.95
C ASN A 10 -0.97 2.41 6.14
N ALA A 11 -0.19 1.86 5.20
CA ALA A 11 0.67 2.64 4.33
C ALA A 11 0.55 2.19 2.86
N PRO A 12 0.64 3.15 1.92
CA PRO A 12 0.83 2.82 0.52
C PRO A 12 2.24 2.32 0.25
N GLY A 13 2.41 1.48 -0.76
CA GLY A 13 3.71 1.25 -1.37
C GLY A 13 4.26 2.56 -1.93
N LYS A 14 5.54 2.82 -1.67
CA LYS A 14 6.22 4.06 -2.05
C LYS A 14 7.46 3.72 -2.86
N VAL A 15 7.65 4.42 -3.97
CA VAL A 15 8.91 4.45 -4.71
C VAL A 15 9.44 5.88 -4.73
N THR A 16 10.73 6.03 -4.48
CA THR A 16 11.46 7.29 -4.68
C THR A 16 12.65 7.05 -5.58
N PHE A 17 12.86 7.93 -6.54
CA PHE A 17 14.05 7.91 -7.38
C PHE A 17 14.45 9.33 -7.79
N THR A 18 15.73 9.48 -8.12
CA THR A 18 16.29 10.72 -8.68
C THR A 18 16.66 10.48 -10.13
N THR A 19 16.27 11.40 -11.03
CA THR A 19 16.59 11.33 -12.47
C THR A 19 17.06 12.70 -12.98
N PHE A 20 17.77 12.73 -14.10
CA PHE A 20 18.19 13.98 -14.74
C PHE A 20 17.03 14.64 -15.50
N VAL A 21 17.05 15.97 -15.54
CA VAL A 21 16.18 16.76 -16.42
C VAL A 21 16.70 16.62 -17.85
N ASP A 22 15.91 16.02 -18.72
CA ASP A 22 16.18 16.07 -20.15
C ASP A 22 15.80 17.46 -20.67
N SER A 23 16.78 18.16 -21.25
CA SER A 23 16.63 19.54 -21.72
C SER A 23 15.99 19.62 -23.10
N ASP A 24 15.89 18.51 -23.82
CA ASP A 24 15.56 18.47 -25.25
C ASP A 24 14.25 17.72 -25.56
N SER A 25 13.67 17.01 -24.58
CA SER A 25 12.55 16.12 -24.86
C SER A 25 11.16 16.68 -24.50
N LYS A 26 10.25 16.49 -25.46
CA LYS A 26 8.78 16.54 -25.31
C LYS A 26 8.22 15.56 -24.26
N LYS A 27 9.08 14.86 -23.49
CA LYS A 27 8.71 13.80 -22.54
C LYS A 27 9.08 14.26 -21.12
N ARG A 28 8.20 15.07 -20.53
CA ARG A 28 8.35 15.54 -19.14
C ARG A 28 7.52 14.64 -18.23
N ILE A 29 8.15 14.12 -17.17
CA ILE A 29 7.44 13.46 -16.08
C ILE A 29 6.51 14.50 -15.44
N SER A 30 5.24 14.13 -15.27
CA SER A 30 4.20 14.98 -14.71
C SER A 30 3.51 14.28 -13.53
N ASN A 31 2.95 15.07 -12.62
CA ASN A 31 2.12 14.51 -11.56
C ASN A 31 0.92 13.77 -12.17
N GLY A 32 0.64 12.58 -11.66
CA GLY A 32 -0.39 11.68 -12.18
C GLY A 32 0.12 10.67 -13.21
N ASP A 33 1.33 10.84 -13.75
CA ASP A 33 1.91 9.85 -14.66
C ASP A 33 2.03 8.48 -13.99
N SER A 34 1.65 7.42 -14.71
CA SER A 34 1.80 6.06 -14.22
C SER A 34 3.25 5.60 -14.31
N VAL A 35 3.73 4.92 -13.26
CA VAL A 35 5.06 4.30 -13.20
C VAL A 35 4.91 2.82 -12.95
N ALA A 36 5.46 2.01 -13.85
CA ALA A 36 5.54 0.56 -13.73
C ALA A 36 7.00 0.13 -13.58
N ILE A 37 7.27 -0.67 -12.56
CA ILE A 37 8.57 -1.30 -12.33
C ILE A 37 8.43 -2.79 -12.58
N VAL A 38 9.26 -3.30 -13.48
CA VAL A 38 9.36 -4.71 -13.85
C VAL A 38 10.79 -5.17 -13.60
N VAL A 39 10.95 -6.23 -12.82
CA VAL A 39 12.26 -6.81 -12.48
C VAL A 39 12.31 -8.24 -12.99
N ASN A 40 13.27 -8.56 -13.86
CA ASN A 40 13.42 -9.88 -14.47
C ASN A 40 12.11 -10.41 -15.10
N GLY A 41 11.38 -9.54 -15.82
CA GLY A 41 10.10 -9.88 -16.45
C GLY A 41 8.91 -10.00 -15.49
N LYS A 42 9.10 -9.77 -14.19
CA LYS A 42 8.03 -9.83 -13.19
C LYS A 42 7.58 -8.44 -12.78
N ASN A 43 6.27 -8.22 -12.86
CA ASN A 43 5.59 -7.02 -12.36
C ASN A 43 5.89 -6.84 -10.86
N PHE A 44 6.58 -5.75 -10.52
CA PHE A 44 7.08 -5.50 -9.17
C PHE A 44 6.30 -4.39 -8.47
N PHE A 45 6.11 -3.25 -9.13
CA PHE A 45 5.40 -2.09 -8.57
C PHE A 45 4.64 -1.34 -9.66
N TYR A 46 3.45 -0.85 -9.35
CA TYR A 46 2.68 0.04 -10.22
C TYR A 46 2.07 1.15 -9.36
N GLY A 47 2.25 2.40 -9.80
CA GLY A 47 1.75 3.56 -9.08
C GLY A 47 1.73 4.81 -9.93
N PHE A 48 1.54 5.95 -9.27
CA PHE A 48 1.40 7.25 -9.92
C PHE A 48 2.36 8.26 -9.30
N VAL A 49 2.87 9.18 -10.11
CA VAL A 49 3.75 10.27 -9.64
C VAL A 49 2.93 11.24 -8.79
N PHE A 50 3.30 11.38 -7.52
CA PHE A 50 2.62 12.29 -6.58
C PHE A 50 3.42 13.57 -6.32
N SER A 51 4.74 13.53 -6.41
CA SER A 51 5.57 14.72 -6.27
C SER A 51 6.78 14.67 -7.18
N ILE A 52 7.14 15.82 -7.72
CA ILE A 52 8.36 16.06 -8.48
C ILE A 52 9.04 17.27 -7.82
N SER A 53 10.29 17.10 -7.42
CA SER A 53 11.08 18.15 -6.76
C SER A 53 12.37 18.38 -7.55
N PRO A 54 12.42 19.42 -8.41
CA PRO A 54 13.64 19.81 -9.11
C PRO A 54 14.74 20.24 -8.15
N LYS A 55 15.97 19.94 -8.52
CA LYS A 55 17.20 20.29 -7.79
C LYS A 55 18.09 21.20 -8.62
N THR A 56 19.00 21.89 -7.93
CA THR A 56 19.96 22.83 -8.52
C THR A 56 20.98 22.16 -9.44
N ASP A 57 21.25 20.87 -9.24
CA ASP A 57 22.17 20.05 -10.03
C ASP A 57 21.54 19.46 -11.30
N LYS A 58 20.40 20.01 -11.75
CA LYS A 58 19.61 19.54 -12.90
C LYS A 58 19.07 18.11 -12.72
N THR A 59 18.85 17.68 -11.49
CA THR A 59 18.13 16.44 -11.17
C THR A 59 16.70 16.71 -10.67
N LEU A 60 15.89 15.64 -10.65
CA LEU A 60 14.50 15.61 -10.20
C LEU A 60 14.34 14.48 -9.20
N ASP A 61 13.92 14.80 -7.98
CA ASP A 61 13.42 13.81 -7.03
C ASP A 61 11.95 13.52 -7.32
N VAL A 62 11.63 12.26 -7.58
CA VAL A 62 10.28 11.80 -7.91
C VAL A 62 9.79 10.88 -6.79
N THR A 63 8.60 11.16 -6.26
CA THR A 63 7.89 10.25 -5.36
C THR A 63 6.68 9.68 -6.06
N VAL A 64 6.58 8.36 -6.04
CA VAL A 64 5.50 7.57 -6.62
C VAL A 64 4.84 6.77 -5.52
N TYR A 65 3.51 6.72 -5.52
CA TYR A 65 2.76 5.83 -4.64
C TYR A 65 1.85 4.91 -5.45
N ASP A 66 1.59 3.72 -4.92
CA ASP A 66 0.51 2.87 -5.43
C ASP A 66 -0.88 3.48 -5.11
N GLN A 67 -1.93 2.82 -5.58
CA GLN A 67 -3.31 3.30 -5.37
C GLN A 67 -3.77 3.27 -3.91
N LEU A 68 -3.07 2.58 -2.99
CA LEU A 68 -3.38 2.67 -1.57
C LEU A 68 -3.08 4.07 -1.02
N ARG A 69 -2.43 4.96 -1.78
CA ARG A 69 -2.28 6.35 -1.39
C ARG A 69 -3.62 7.05 -1.17
N TYR A 70 -4.65 6.63 -1.90
CA TYR A 70 -6.01 7.15 -1.73
C TYR A 70 -6.68 6.63 -0.45
N PHE A 71 -6.16 5.57 0.18
CA PHE A 71 -6.65 5.11 1.48
C PHE A 71 -6.31 6.04 2.65
N LYS A 72 -5.45 7.04 2.43
CA LYS A 72 -5.22 8.13 3.38
C LYS A 72 -6.35 9.17 3.40
N ASN A 73 -7.28 9.13 2.45
CA ASN A 73 -8.47 9.98 2.50
C ASN A 73 -9.35 9.58 3.68
N LYS A 74 -10.07 10.55 4.23
CA LYS A 74 -11.04 10.33 5.32
C LYS A 74 -12.46 10.27 4.77
N ASP A 75 -13.28 9.43 5.39
CA ASP A 75 -14.69 9.27 5.05
C ASP A 75 -15.46 8.67 6.24
N THR A 76 -16.77 8.53 6.10
CA THR A 76 -17.68 7.93 7.09
C THR A 76 -18.40 6.73 6.48
N TYR A 77 -18.22 5.56 7.07
CA TYR A 77 -18.80 4.30 6.59
C TYR A 77 -19.66 3.63 7.65
N ILE A 78 -20.88 3.29 7.25
CA ILE A 78 -21.78 2.44 8.04
C ILE A 78 -21.80 1.05 7.43
N SER A 79 -21.24 0.08 8.14
CA SER A 79 -21.32 -1.34 7.80
C SER A 79 -22.41 -1.98 8.66
N LYS A 80 -23.42 -2.59 8.03
CA LYS A 80 -24.47 -3.36 8.73
C LYS A 80 -24.44 -4.79 8.24
N LYS A 81 -23.95 -5.72 9.07
CA LYS A 81 -23.78 -7.16 8.76
C LYS A 81 -23.04 -7.41 7.44
N ARG A 82 -21.94 -6.70 7.18
CA ARG A 82 -21.14 -6.86 5.94
C ARG A 82 -19.75 -7.38 6.24
N THR A 83 -19.23 -8.24 5.37
CA THR A 83 -17.85 -8.70 5.50
C THR A 83 -16.86 -7.61 5.10
N SER A 84 -15.64 -7.64 5.64
CA SER A 84 -14.57 -6.70 5.23
C SER A 84 -14.27 -6.78 3.74
N THR A 85 -14.44 -7.96 3.13
CA THR A 85 -14.37 -8.14 1.67
C THR A 85 -15.37 -7.24 0.93
N VAL A 86 -16.63 -7.16 1.41
CA VAL A 86 -17.67 -6.31 0.81
C VAL A 86 -17.37 -4.83 1.06
N LEU A 87 -16.88 -4.48 2.24
CA LEU A 87 -16.46 -3.12 2.57
C LEU A 87 -15.36 -2.63 1.63
N ILE A 88 -14.29 -3.40 1.43
CA ILE A 88 -13.19 -3.05 0.52
C ILE A 88 -13.68 -2.91 -0.92
N LYS A 89 -14.58 -3.78 -1.39
CA LYS A 89 -15.19 -3.65 -2.73
C LYS A 89 -15.99 -2.37 -2.88
N LYS A 90 -16.72 -1.96 -1.83
CA LYS A 90 -17.48 -0.71 -1.82
C LYS A 90 -16.52 0.48 -1.92
N ILE A 91 -15.51 0.54 -1.05
CA ILE A 91 -14.48 1.60 -1.06
C ILE A 91 -13.80 1.67 -2.44
N ALA A 92 -13.42 0.52 -3.01
CA ALA A 92 -12.81 0.48 -4.33
C ALA A 92 -13.71 1.08 -5.41
N LYS A 93 -15.02 0.81 -5.36
CA LYS A 93 -15.99 1.40 -6.29
C LYS A 93 -16.13 2.91 -6.09
N ASP A 94 -16.29 3.35 -4.85
CA ASP A 94 -16.55 4.75 -4.50
C ASP A 94 -15.34 5.64 -4.87
N PHE A 95 -14.12 5.14 -4.70
CA PHE A 95 -12.87 5.84 -5.06
C PHE A 95 -12.31 5.47 -6.44
N LYS A 96 -13.06 4.71 -7.26
CA LYS A 96 -12.65 4.25 -8.61
C LYS A 96 -11.28 3.54 -8.63
N LEU A 97 -11.00 2.76 -7.59
CA LEU A 97 -9.78 1.98 -7.44
C LEU A 97 -9.93 0.61 -8.09
N ASN A 98 -8.81 0.08 -8.58
CA ASN A 98 -8.78 -1.22 -9.22
C ASN A 98 -8.81 -2.32 -8.16
N CYS A 99 -9.91 -3.07 -8.12
CA CYS A 99 -10.07 -4.19 -7.20
C CYS A 99 -9.60 -5.50 -7.84
N GLY A 100 -8.68 -6.20 -7.17
CA GLY A 100 -8.25 -7.52 -7.55
C GLY A 100 -9.04 -8.62 -6.85
N LYS A 101 -8.31 -9.66 -6.43
CA LYS A 101 -8.82 -10.85 -5.77
C LYS A 101 -8.74 -10.57 -4.29
N LEU A 102 -9.90 -10.56 -3.65
CA LEU A 102 -10.01 -10.38 -2.22
C LEU A 102 -10.39 -11.72 -1.59
N ALA A 103 -9.70 -12.10 -0.52
CA ALA A 103 -10.11 -13.22 0.32
C ALA A 103 -11.53 -12.97 0.85
N ASN A 104 -12.32 -14.06 0.95
CA ASN A 104 -13.61 -14.02 1.61
C ASN A 104 -13.38 -14.12 3.12
N THR A 105 -13.58 -13.00 3.84
CA THR A 105 -13.34 -12.97 5.29
C THR A 105 -14.40 -13.74 6.10
N LYS A 106 -15.54 -14.07 5.49
CA LYS A 106 -16.62 -14.93 6.04
C LYS A 106 -17.16 -14.52 7.42
N TYR A 107 -16.88 -13.31 7.89
CA TYR A 107 -17.43 -12.77 9.13
C TYR A 107 -18.14 -11.45 8.84
N PRO A 108 -19.46 -11.35 9.05
CA PRO A 108 -20.18 -10.10 8.91
C PRO A 108 -19.91 -9.21 10.12
N VAL A 109 -19.54 -7.97 9.84
CA VAL A 109 -19.19 -6.93 10.80
C VAL A 109 -20.25 -5.83 10.73
N SER A 110 -20.65 -5.31 11.90
CA SER A 110 -21.57 -4.17 12.02
C SER A 110 -20.92 -3.06 12.82
N ARG A 111 -20.60 -1.96 12.15
CA ARG A 111 -19.85 -0.84 12.74
C ARG A 111 -20.12 0.47 12.02
N ILE A 112 -19.86 1.56 12.72
CA ILE A 112 -19.85 2.92 12.19
C ILE A 112 -18.43 3.45 12.39
N ASP A 113 -17.79 3.84 11.31
CA ASP A 113 -16.58 4.64 11.34
C ASP A 113 -16.95 6.04 10.90
N ASP A 114 -16.62 7.03 11.73
CA ASP A 114 -16.86 8.43 11.43
C ASP A 114 -15.54 9.18 11.26
N ASN A 115 -15.41 9.92 10.15
CA ASN A 115 -14.24 10.76 9.83
C ASN A 115 -12.87 10.06 10.02
N ALA A 116 -12.83 8.78 9.67
CA ALA A 116 -11.64 7.93 9.78
C ALA A 116 -10.97 7.76 8.42
N THR A 117 -9.67 7.47 8.37
CA THR A 117 -9.05 7.16 7.08
C THR A 117 -9.61 5.85 6.52
N LEU A 118 -9.62 5.68 5.20
CA LEU A 118 -10.07 4.40 4.62
C LEU A 118 -9.19 3.24 5.11
N PHE A 119 -7.92 3.49 5.43
CA PHE A 119 -7.07 2.52 6.11
C PHE A 119 -7.65 2.13 7.47
N ASP A 120 -7.99 3.08 8.33
CA ASP A 120 -8.56 2.82 9.65
C ASP A 120 -9.91 2.08 9.53
N ILE A 121 -10.78 2.53 8.62
CA ILE A 121 -12.08 1.91 8.34
C ILE A 121 -11.93 0.43 7.99
N VAL A 122 -10.97 0.10 7.12
CA VAL A 122 -10.73 -1.30 6.75
C VAL A 122 -10.03 -2.06 7.88
N GLN A 123 -9.01 -1.48 8.50
CA GLN A 123 -8.23 -2.13 9.55
C GLN A 123 -9.10 -2.51 10.74
N ASN A 124 -9.92 -1.58 11.22
CA ASN A 124 -10.86 -1.84 12.32
C ASN A 124 -11.85 -2.98 11.96
N SER A 125 -12.33 -3.04 10.71
CA SER A 125 -13.19 -4.16 10.26
C SER A 125 -12.45 -5.50 10.20
N LEU A 126 -11.17 -5.49 9.84
CA LEU A 126 -10.32 -6.67 9.84
C LEU A 126 -9.97 -7.12 11.27
N ASP A 127 -9.82 -6.19 12.20
CA ASP A 127 -9.56 -6.49 13.61
C ASP A 127 -10.77 -7.16 14.27
N GLU A 128 -12.00 -6.72 13.98
CA GLU A 128 -13.20 -7.45 14.42
C GLU A 128 -13.26 -8.87 13.84
N THR A 129 -12.89 -9.04 12.57
CA THR A 129 -12.79 -10.36 11.95
C THR A 129 -11.73 -11.22 12.63
N LEU A 130 -10.58 -10.63 12.98
CA LEU A 130 -9.51 -11.30 13.71
C LEU A 130 -9.98 -11.75 15.08
N MET A 131 -10.62 -10.87 15.86
CA MET A 131 -11.15 -11.19 17.18
C MET A 131 -12.18 -12.32 17.13
N ALA A 132 -13.05 -12.33 16.11
CA ALA A 132 -14.09 -13.34 16.00
C ALA A 132 -13.64 -14.69 15.41
N ARG A 133 -12.60 -14.70 14.56
CA ARG A 133 -12.19 -15.91 13.80
C ARG A 133 -10.77 -16.38 14.03
N GLY A 134 -9.94 -15.60 14.73
CA GLY A 134 -8.49 -15.86 14.86
C GLY A 134 -7.73 -15.78 13.54
N LYS A 135 -8.30 -15.13 12.51
CA LYS A 135 -7.71 -15.05 11.18
C LYS A 135 -7.25 -13.65 10.85
N ILE A 136 -5.97 -13.52 10.48
CA ILE A 136 -5.38 -12.27 10.03
C ILE A 136 -5.54 -12.16 8.51
N TYR A 137 -5.95 -10.99 8.05
CA TYR A 137 -5.89 -10.63 6.64
C TYR A 137 -5.05 -9.37 6.46
N THR A 138 -4.36 -9.26 5.34
CA THR A 138 -3.53 -8.10 4.98
C THR A 138 -4.03 -7.54 3.66
N LEU A 139 -4.39 -6.26 3.69
CA LEU A 139 -4.70 -5.46 2.51
C LEU A 139 -3.38 -4.95 1.93
N TYR A 140 -3.17 -5.11 0.63
CA TYR A 140 -1.99 -4.63 -0.07
C TYR A 140 -2.33 -4.34 -1.53
N ASP A 141 -1.47 -3.60 -2.23
CA ASP A 141 -1.56 -3.43 -3.68
C ASP A 141 -0.68 -4.45 -4.40
N GLU A 142 -1.24 -5.10 -5.41
CA GLU A 142 -0.51 -6.01 -6.30
C GLU A 142 -0.54 -5.47 -7.72
N PHE A 143 0.42 -4.60 -8.03
CA PHE A 143 0.62 -4.00 -9.35
C PHE A 143 -0.66 -3.30 -9.86
N GLY A 144 -1.15 -2.35 -9.06
CA GLY A 144 -2.32 -1.55 -9.36
C GLY A 144 -3.63 -2.27 -9.13
N LYS A 145 -3.67 -3.29 -8.25
CA LYS A 145 -4.88 -4.04 -7.90
C LYS A 145 -4.93 -4.29 -6.39
N LEU A 146 -6.02 -3.88 -5.74
CA LEU A 146 -6.24 -4.14 -4.33
C LEU A 146 -6.37 -5.65 -4.12
N ARG A 147 -5.57 -6.19 -3.20
CA ARG A 147 -5.61 -7.59 -2.79
C ARG A 147 -5.81 -7.68 -1.29
N LEU A 148 -6.55 -8.70 -0.88
CA LEU A 148 -6.74 -9.06 0.52
C LEU A 148 -6.43 -10.54 0.66
N ARG A 149 -5.54 -10.91 1.57
CA ARG A 149 -5.18 -12.32 1.80
C ARG A 149 -4.70 -12.57 3.23
N GLU A 150 -4.67 -13.83 3.64
CA GLU A 150 -3.96 -14.25 4.85
C GLU A 150 -2.43 -14.12 4.64
N PRO A 151 -1.64 -13.80 5.68
CA PRO A 151 -0.19 -13.63 5.56
C PRO A 151 0.51 -14.83 4.88
N TRP A 152 1.53 -14.54 4.09
CA TRP A 152 2.39 -15.58 3.53
C TRP A 152 3.27 -16.18 4.61
N LYS A 153 3.35 -17.52 4.62
CA LYS A 153 4.48 -18.22 5.22
C LYS A 153 5.59 -18.25 4.19
N VAL A 154 6.64 -17.48 4.41
CA VAL A 154 7.84 -17.50 3.56
C VAL A 154 8.76 -18.58 4.08
N ASN A 155 9.09 -19.57 3.25
CA ASN A 155 10.06 -20.60 3.61
C ASN A 155 11.48 -20.10 3.30
N ARG A 156 11.93 -19.07 4.02
CA ARG A 156 13.30 -18.54 3.90
C ARG A 156 13.94 -18.52 5.29
N LEU A 157 15.10 -19.14 5.40
CA LEU A 157 15.94 -19.10 6.59
C LEU A 157 16.81 -17.84 6.52
N ILE A 158 16.77 -17.00 7.55
CA ILE A 158 17.71 -15.89 7.70
C ILE A 158 18.93 -16.45 8.43
N THR A 159 20.06 -16.44 7.76
CA THR A 159 21.37 -16.91 8.24
C THR A 159 22.44 -15.85 8.03
N SER A 160 23.59 -16.01 8.67
CA SER A 160 24.76 -15.14 8.50
C SER A 160 25.27 -15.01 7.06
N THR A 161 24.95 -15.97 6.17
CA THR A 161 25.32 -15.91 4.74
C THR A 161 24.28 -15.20 3.88
N THR A 162 23.05 -15.04 4.38
CA THR A 162 21.94 -14.39 3.66
C THR A 162 21.59 -13.01 4.21
N ALA A 163 22.03 -12.70 5.43
CA ALA A 163 21.87 -11.40 6.07
C ALA A 163 23.19 -10.63 5.91
N GLU A 164 23.13 -9.42 5.36
CA GLU A 164 24.33 -8.57 5.20
C GLU A 164 24.65 -7.82 6.49
N SER A 165 23.64 -7.29 7.16
CA SER A 165 23.77 -6.56 8.42
C SER A 165 22.46 -6.63 9.22
N TYR A 166 22.52 -6.27 10.50
CA TYR A 166 21.35 -6.12 11.37
C TYR A 166 21.45 -4.83 12.18
N ASP A 167 20.30 -4.27 12.50
CA ASP A 167 20.14 -3.16 13.45
C ASP A 167 19.13 -3.61 14.51
N TYR A 168 19.45 -3.41 15.79
CA TYR A 168 18.65 -3.89 16.90
C TYR A 168 18.61 -2.85 18.02
N LYS A 169 17.39 -2.49 18.42
CA LYS A 169 17.12 -1.50 19.46
C LYS A 169 16.11 -2.08 20.44
N GLU A 170 16.43 -2.04 21.73
CA GLU A 170 15.47 -2.21 22.82
C GLU A 170 15.19 -0.85 23.46
N THR A 171 13.93 -0.58 23.78
CA THR A 171 13.52 0.69 24.39
C THR A 171 12.27 0.49 25.24
N ILE A 172 12.19 1.23 26.35
CA ILE A 172 10.99 1.33 27.20
C ILE A 172 10.18 2.62 26.91
N ASP A 173 10.62 3.40 25.91
CA ASP A 173 10.14 4.76 25.62
C ASP A 173 9.18 4.84 24.41
N ASP A 174 8.96 3.74 23.69
CA ASP A 174 8.03 3.70 22.56
C ASP A 174 6.66 3.16 23.05
N ASN A 175 5.69 4.07 23.26
CA ASN A 175 4.29 3.78 23.63
C ASN A 175 3.41 3.38 22.43
#